data_AF-A0A2D5Z7U5-F1
#
_entry.id   AF-A0A2D5Z7U5-F1
#
_cell.length_a   1.000
_cell.length_b   1.000
_cell.length_c   1.000
_cell.angle_alpha   90.00
_cell.angle_beta   90.00
_cell.angle_gamma   90.00
#
_symmetry.space_group_name_H-M   'P 1'
#
loop_
_entity.id
_entity.type
_entity.pdbx_description
1 polymer ?
#
loop_
_entity_poly.entity_id
_entity_poly.type
_entity_poly.pdbx_seq_one_letter_code
_entity_poly.pdbx_strand_id
1 'polypeptide(L)'
;MKTRVLLLCAVVATAGLTVTGAHAAADQLVHIQPNPRLIIDPPFVPLPRPITPGDQVAKRCAEAVTKRADRGVDRMGRVTRRCIAAIERMIASGRERPAHRTARRCARTIDRIANSTNRAIKRICKKCVRRLERMNDAALADRVMNVCEEQTGRVNDARDRALTAIRDALAPVSIESAVR
;
A
#
# COMPACT_ATOMS: atom_id res chain seq x y z
N MET A 1 -36.22 1.66 18.56
CA MET A 1 -36.64 0.24 18.66
C MET A 1 -35.38 -0.61 18.83
N LYS A 2 -35.34 -1.41 19.89
CA LYS A 2 -34.24 -2.27 20.32
C LYS A 2 -34.33 -3.61 19.59
N THR A 3 -33.23 -4.11 19.02
CA THR A 3 -32.81 -5.52 19.16
C THR A 3 -31.38 -5.73 18.66
N ARG A 4 -30.51 -6.21 19.57
CA ARG A 4 -29.25 -6.92 19.30
C ARG A 4 -29.55 -8.42 19.45
N VAL A 5 -29.04 -9.30 18.57
CA VAL A 5 -28.65 -10.72 18.80
C VAL A 5 -27.77 -11.11 17.59
N LEU A 6 -26.43 -11.25 17.68
CA LEU A 6 -25.58 -12.33 18.21
C LEU A 6 -25.61 -13.67 17.43
N LEU A 7 -24.41 -14.10 17.00
CA LEU A 7 -23.92 -15.49 16.79
C LEU A 7 -24.66 -16.33 15.70
N LEU A 8 -24.06 -17.26 14.95
CA LEU A 8 -23.02 -18.24 15.28
C LEU A 8 -22.51 -18.91 13.98
N CYS A 9 -21.27 -19.39 14.00
CA CYS A 9 -20.65 -20.27 13.01
C CYS A 9 -21.42 -21.59 12.81
N ALA A 10 -21.39 -22.16 11.59
CA ALA A 10 -21.36 -23.61 11.39
C ALA A 10 -20.81 -23.96 10.01
N VAL A 11 -19.62 -24.56 10.02
CA VAL A 11 -19.05 -25.39 8.95
C VAL A 11 -19.86 -26.69 8.91
N VAL A 12 -20.32 -27.11 7.73
CA VAL A 12 -20.68 -28.51 7.49
C VAL A 12 -20.13 -28.93 6.14
N ALA A 13 -19.23 -29.90 6.22
CA ALA A 13 -18.63 -30.64 5.13
C ALA A 13 -19.66 -31.60 4.51
N THR A 14 -19.68 -31.66 3.17
CA THR A 14 -20.33 -32.75 2.44
C THR A 14 -19.25 -33.65 1.86
N ALA A 15 -19.08 -34.81 2.49
CA ALA A 15 -18.38 -35.96 1.95
C ALA A 15 -19.24 -36.66 0.89
N GLY A 16 -18.59 -37.25 -0.11
CA GLY A 16 -19.23 -38.08 -1.12
C GLY A 16 -18.21 -38.83 -1.97
N LEU A 17 -17.59 -39.87 -1.40
CA LEU A 17 -16.97 -40.94 -2.18
C LEU A 17 -17.54 -42.28 -1.69
N THR A 18 -18.29 -42.92 -2.56
CA THR A 18 -18.54 -44.37 -2.55
C THR A 18 -17.62 -44.99 -3.60
N VAL A 19 -16.98 -46.11 -3.28
CA VAL A 19 -17.01 -47.36 -4.07
C VAL A 19 -16.38 -48.46 -3.21
N THR A 20 -17.15 -49.51 -3.05
CA THR A 20 -16.92 -50.81 -2.42
C THR A 20 -15.95 -51.70 -3.20
N GLY A 21 -15.21 -52.56 -2.51
CA GLY A 21 -14.54 -53.71 -3.13
C GLY A 21 -13.77 -54.56 -2.12
N ALA A 22 -14.31 -55.74 -1.80
CA ALA A 22 -13.78 -56.74 -0.87
C ALA A 22 -12.79 -57.71 -1.53
N HIS A 23 -11.89 -58.30 -0.71
CA HIS A 23 -11.33 -59.67 -0.72
C HIS A 23 -9.98 -59.65 0.05
N ALA A 24 -9.91 -60.22 1.25
CA ALA A 24 -9.71 -61.64 1.59
C ALA A 24 -8.23 -62.03 1.77
N ALA A 25 -7.91 -62.34 3.02
CA ALA A 25 -6.97 -63.33 3.54
C ALA A 25 -5.44 -63.24 3.25
N ALA A 26 -4.72 -63.43 4.37
CA ALA A 26 -3.50 -64.21 4.54
C ALA A 26 -2.19 -63.47 4.83
N ASP A 27 -1.53 -64.03 5.83
CA ASP A 27 -0.14 -63.95 6.26
C ASP A 27 0.41 -62.72 7.01
N GLN A 28 0.56 -62.97 8.31
CA GLN A 28 1.55 -62.37 9.19
C GLN A 28 2.96 -62.65 8.67
N LEU A 29 3.64 -61.59 8.25
CA LEU A 29 5.10 -61.53 8.32
C LEU A 29 5.47 -60.22 9.00
N VAL A 30 5.91 -60.35 10.24
CA VAL A 30 6.42 -59.29 11.10
C VAL A 30 7.69 -58.73 10.45
N HIS A 31 7.54 -57.71 9.62
CA HIS A 31 8.66 -56.89 9.18
C HIS A 31 8.75 -55.71 10.14
N ILE A 32 9.58 -55.83 11.18
CA ILE A 32 10.00 -54.69 12.00
C ILE A 32 10.85 -53.80 11.09
N GLN A 33 10.23 -52.80 10.47
CA GLN A 33 10.94 -51.69 9.85
C GLN A 33 11.53 -50.84 10.98
N PRO A 34 12.84 -50.51 10.98
CA PRO A 34 13.38 -49.55 11.92
C PRO A 34 12.70 -48.20 11.64
N ASN A 35 11.94 -47.71 12.61
CA ASN A 35 11.29 -46.40 12.59
C ASN A 35 12.38 -45.34 12.25
N PRO A 36 12.34 -44.70 11.07
CA PRO A 36 13.28 -43.64 10.75
C PRO A 36 12.89 -42.48 11.67
N ARG A 37 13.66 -42.33 12.75
CA ARG A 37 13.60 -41.17 13.63
C ARG A 37 13.39 -39.94 12.76
N LEU A 38 12.27 -39.27 12.94
CA LEU A 38 12.01 -37.93 12.48
C LEU A 38 13.21 -37.07 12.93
N ILE A 39 14.20 -36.93 12.05
CA ILE A 39 15.15 -35.83 12.11
C ILE A 39 14.29 -34.63 11.70
N ILE A 40 13.61 -34.04 12.68
CA ILE A 40 13.06 -32.70 12.53
C ILE A 40 14.31 -31.83 12.44
N ASP A 41 14.73 -31.51 11.22
CA ASP A 41 15.76 -30.49 11.02
C ASP A 41 15.33 -29.27 11.82
N PRO A 42 16.17 -28.75 12.74
CA PRO A 42 15.81 -27.57 13.50
C PRO A 42 15.45 -26.46 12.51
N PRO A 43 14.39 -25.67 12.78
CA PRO A 43 14.00 -24.61 11.86
C PRO A 43 15.23 -23.75 11.57
N PHE A 44 15.61 -23.67 10.29
CA PHE A 44 16.72 -22.85 9.85
C PHE A 44 16.40 -21.40 10.24
N VAL A 45 16.95 -20.95 11.36
CA VAL A 45 16.93 -19.54 11.75
C VAL A 45 18.13 -18.92 11.03
N PRO A 46 17.93 -18.12 9.96
CA PRO A 46 19.05 -17.50 9.27
C PRO A 46 19.75 -16.59 10.27
N LEU A 47 21.03 -16.85 10.54
CA LEU A 47 21.84 -15.96 11.36
C LEU A 47 21.82 -14.54 10.76
N PRO A 48 21.71 -13.49 11.58
CA PRO A 48 21.70 -12.13 11.09
C PRO A 48 22.99 -11.86 10.32
N ARG A 49 22.85 -11.46 9.05
CA ARG A 49 24.00 -11.13 8.20
C ARG A 49 24.72 -9.90 8.77
N PRO A 50 26.06 -9.83 8.67
CA PRO A 50 26.81 -8.65 9.08
C PRO A 50 26.31 -7.41 8.33
N ILE A 51 26.06 -6.32 9.04
CA ILE A 51 25.64 -5.06 8.44
C ILE A 51 26.84 -4.47 7.69
N THR A 52 26.73 -4.36 6.37
CA THR A 52 27.77 -3.79 5.52
C THR A 52 27.66 -2.26 5.47
N PRO A 53 28.72 -1.55 5.07
CA PRO A 53 28.62 -0.13 4.74
C PRO A 53 27.57 0.16 3.66
N GLY A 54 27.36 -0.78 2.73
CA GLY A 54 26.30 -0.70 1.71
C GLY A 54 24.92 -0.67 2.35
N ASP A 55 24.65 -1.57 3.31
CA ASP A 55 23.36 -1.63 4.00
C ASP A 55 23.02 -0.32 4.71
N GLN A 56 24.01 0.34 5.30
CA GLN A 56 23.81 1.65 5.93
C GLN A 56 23.47 2.73 4.91
N VAL A 57 24.10 2.72 3.73
CA VAL A 57 23.77 3.64 2.64
C VAL A 57 22.35 3.39 2.16
N ALA A 58 21.99 2.14 1.87
CA ALA A 58 20.66 1.77 1.41
C ALA A 58 19.57 2.14 2.42
N LYS A 59 19.80 1.87 3.71
CA LYS A 59 18.88 2.26 4.80
C LYS A 59 18.66 3.77 4.83
N ARG A 60 19.74 4.57 4.85
CA ARG A 60 19.64 6.04 4.86
C ARG A 60 18.92 6.56 3.62
N CYS A 61 19.14 5.92 2.48
CA CYS A 61 18.48 6.25 1.23
C CYS A 61 16.98 5.98 1.27
N ALA A 62 16.57 4.78 1.71
CA ALA A 62 15.18 4.43 1.91
C ALA A 62 14.49 5.42 2.87
N GLU A 63 15.09 5.68 4.03
CA GLU A 63 14.56 6.64 5.01
C GLU A 63 14.40 8.05 4.43
N ALA A 64 15.39 8.53 3.66
CA ALA A 64 15.34 9.87 3.06
C ALA A 64 14.22 9.99 2.02
N VAL A 65 14.02 8.94 1.21
CA VAL A 65 12.95 8.88 0.22
C VAL A 65 11.59 8.81 0.91
N THR A 66 11.40 7.92 1.87
CA THR A 66 10.15 7.77 2.65
C THR A 66 9.78 9.07 3.35
N LYS A 67 10.72 9.69 4.09
CA LYS A 67 10.49 11.00 4.73
C LYS A 67 10.10 12.07 3.73
N ARG A 68 10.62 12.02 2.50
CA ARG A 68 10.27 12.99 1.46
C ARG A 68 8.87 12.75 0.93
N ALA A 69 8.49 11.51 0.68
CA ALA A 69 7.15 11.11 0.27
C ALA A 69 6.11 11.51 1.33
N ASP A 70 6.32 11.13 2.59
CA ASP A 70 5.39 11.41 3.69
C ASP A 70 5.12 12.92 3.83
N ARG A 71 6.16 13.77 3.81
CA ARG A 71 5.98 15.23 3.82
C ARG A 71 5.16 15.75 2.64
N GLY A 72 5.32 15.15 1.47
CA GLY A 72 4.55 15.49 0.27
C GLY A 72 3.08 15.11 0.42
N VAL A 73 2.82 13.86 0.83
CA VAL A 73 1.48 13.32 1.10
C VAL A 73 0.75 14.15 2.15
N ASP A 74 1.40 14.44 3.28
CA ASP A 74 0.83 15.25 4.35
C ASP A 74 0.46 16.66 3.90
N ARG A 75 1.34 17.28 3.09
CA ARG A 75 1.08 18.62 2.56
C ARG A 75 -0.10 18.61 1.60
N MET A 76 -0.22 17.58 0.75
CA MET A 76 -1.39 17.40 -0.11
C MET A 76 -2.65 17.23 0.74
N GLY A 77 -2.64 16.34 1.74
CA GLY A 77 -3.78 16.13 2.63
C GLY A 77 -4.26 17.41 3.32
N ARG A 78 -3.34 18.25 3.82
CA ARG A 78 -3.70 19.56 4.41
C ARG A 78 -4.33 20.52 3.39
N VAL A 79 -3.78 20.57 2.17
CA VAL A 79 -4.33 21.42 1.11
C VAL A 79 -5.73 20.93 0.71
N THR A 80 -5.89 19.62 0.49
CA THR A 80 -7.16 18.99 0.13
C THR A 80 -8.25 19.32 1.14
N ARG A 81 -8.02 19.12 2.45
CA ARG A 81 -9.01 19.43 3.49
C ARG A 81 -9.44 20.91 3.47
N ARG A 82 -8.49 21.83 3.34
CA ARG A 82 -8.78 23.27 3.25
C ARG A 82 -9.58 23.62 2.00
N CYS A 83 -9.27 22.98 0.89
CA CYS A 83 -9.95 23.17 -0.38
C CYS A 83 -11.39 22.68 -0.34
N ILE A 84 -11.62 21.46 0.15
CA ILE A 84 -12.96 20.89 0.33
C ILE A 84 -13.82 21.80 1.22
N ALA A 85 -13.33 22.14 2.41
CA ALA A 85 -14.07 23.03 3.32
C ALA A 85 -14.34 24.43 2.74
N ALA A 86 -13.50 24.93 1.84
CA ALA A 86 -13.76 26.17 1.13
C ALA A 86 -14.84 25.99 0.04
N ILE A 87 -14.75 24.90 -0.73
CA ILE A 87 -15.71 24.55 -1.78
C ILE A 87 -17.10 24.35 -1.17
N GLU A 88 -17.25 23.53 -0.14
CA GLU A 88 -18.51 23.26 0.54
C GLU A 88 -19.17 24.55 1.05
N ARG A 89 -18.40 25.43 1.69
CA ARG A 89 -18.92 26.75 2.13
C ARG A 89 -19.42 27.61 0.98
N MET A 90 -18.72 27.58 -0.16
CA MET A 90 -19.15 28.33 -1.34
C MET A 90 -20.41 27.74 -1.96
N ILE A 91 -20.50 26.40 -2.07
CA ILE A 91 -21.67 25.69 -2.57
C ILE A 91 -22.90 26.01 -1.70
N ALA A 92 -22.76 25.87 -0.38
CA ALA A 92 -23.83 26.18 0.58
C ALA A 92 -24.31 27.64 0.54
N SER A 93 -23.48 28.56 0.01
CA SER A 93 -23.84 29.97 -0.17
C SER A 93 -24.34 30.29 -1.59
N GLY A 94 -24.59 29.29 -2.45
CA GLY A 94 -24.98 29.48 -3.85
C GLY A 94 -23.87 30.01 -4.77
N ARG A 95 -22.60 29.95 -4.35
CA ARG A 95 -21.43 30.50 -5.05
C ARG A 95 -20.70 29.45 -5.89
N GLU A 96 -21.40 28.83 -6.83
CA GLU A 96 -20.87 27.73 -7.66
C GLU A 96 -19.66 28.13 -8.52
N ARG A 97 -19.76 29.24 -9.27
CA ARG A 97 -18.64 29.72 -10.12
C ARG A 97 -17.36 29.95 -9.31
N PRO A 98 -17.39 30.65 -8.15
CA PRO A 98 -16.26 30.72 -7.23
C PRO A 98 -15.76 29.36 -6.71
N ALA A 99 -16.66 28.41 -6.42
CA ALA A 99 -16.30 27.07 -5.98
C ALA A 99 -15.48 26.33 -7.04
N HIS A 100 -15.93 26.31 -8.30
CA HIS A 100 -15.17 25.71 -9.42
C HIS A 100 -13.81 26.39 -9.67
N ARG A 101 -13.71 27.72 -9.49
CA ARG A 101 -12.40 28.40 -9.58
C ARG A 101 -11.46 27.96 -8.46
N THR A 102 -11.98 27.81 -7.26
CA THR A 102 -11.20 27.34 -6.10
C THR A 102 -10.73 25.90 -6.29
N ALA A 103 -11.62 25.00 -6.72
CA ALA A 103 -11.27 23.63 -7.04
C ALA A 103 -10.13 23.53 -8.06
N ARG A 104 -10.19 24.31 -9.15
CA ARG A 104 -9.11 24.39 -10.16
C ARG A 104 -7.79 24.88 -9.57
N ARG A 105 -7.82 25.91 -8.71
CA ARG A 105 -6.62 26.42 -8.02
C ARG A 105 -6.03 25.37 -7.09
N CYS A 106 -6.88 24.64 -6.39
CA CYS A 106 -6.50 23.56 -5.48
C CYS A 106 -5.85 22.41 -6.23
N ALA A 107 -6.47 21.93 -7.32
CA ALA A 107 -5.92 20.88 -8.18
C ALA A 107 -4.50 21.23 -8.67
N ARG A 108 -4.30 22.43 -9.23
CA ARG A 108 -2.97 22.91 -9.64
C ARG A 108 -1.97 22.98 -8.49
N THR A 109 -2.42 23.20 -7.27
CA THR A 109 -1.56 23.22 -6.09
C THR A 109 -1.15 21.82 -5.69
N ILE A 110 -2.07 20.86 -5.73
CA ILE A 110 -1.80 19.43 -5.52
C ILE A 110 -0.80 18.91 -6.55
N ASP A 111 -1.00 19.20 -7.85
CA ASP A 111 -0.06 18.83 -8.91
C ASP A 111 1.35 19.37 -8.66
N ARG A 112 1.48 20.64 -8.27
CA ARG A 112 2.77 21.25 -7.97
C ARG A 112 3.47 20.57 -6.79
N ILE A 113 2.72 20.16 -5.76
CA ILE A 113 3.28 19.43 -4.62
C ILE A 113 3.80 18.06 -5.06
N ALA A 114 2.96 17.28 -5.75
CA ALA A 114 3.30 15.94 -6.22
C ALA A 114 4.55 15.99 -7.11
N ASN A 115 4.56 16.88 -8.12
CA ASN A 115 5.68 17.04 -9.04
C ASN A 115 6.98 17.46 -8.32
N SER A 116 6.90 18.42 -7.38
CA SER A 116 8.06 18.84 -6.58
C SER A 116 8.58 17.72 -5.68
N THR A 117 7.68 16.89 -5.14
CA THR A 117 8.02 15.74 -4.29
C THR A 117 8.71 14.65 -5.11
N ASN A 118 8.12 14.24 -6.24
CA ASN A 118 8.68 13.23 -7.14
C ASN A 118 10.04 13.66 -7.71
N ARG A 119 10.22 14.93 -8.08
CA ARG A 119 11.52 15.46 -8.51
C ARG A 119 12.57 15.40 -7.41
N ALA A 120 12.19 15.57 -6.15
CA ALA A 120 13.11 15.43 -5.03
C ALA A 120 13.46 13.96 -4.77
N ILE A 121 12.46 13.07 -4.79
CA ILE A 121 12.65 11.62 -4.67
C ILE A 121 13.62 11.14 -5.76
N LYS A 122 13.35 11.42 -7.03
CA LYS A 122 14.22 11.03 -8.16
C LYS A 122 15.67 11.47 -7.99
N ARG A 123 15.91 12.67 -7.45
CA ARG A 123 17.27 13.16 -7.15
C ARG A 123 17.95 12.38 -6.04
N ILE A 124 17.23 12.07 -4.96
CA ILE A 124 17.74 11.24 -3.86
C ILE A 124 18.09 9.85 -4.39
N CYS A 125 17.16 9.21 -5.10
CA CYS A 125 17.32 7.89 -5.70
C CYS A 125 18.56 7.81 -6.59
N LYS A 126 18.70 8.74 -7.54
CA LYS A 126 19.87 8.80 -8.43
C LYS A 126 21.19 8.94 -7.67
N LYS A 127 21.22 9.72 -6.57
CA LYS A 127 22.43 9.89 -5.74
C LYS A 127 22.75 8.59 -4.98
N CYS A 128 21.73 7.92 -4.48
CA CYS A 128 21.85 6.68 -3.71
C CYS A 128 22.31 5.51 -4.56
N VAL A 129 21.66 5.28 -5.69
CA VAL A 129 22.01 4.23 -6.65
C VAL A 129 23.44 4.38 -7.12
N ARG A 130 23.84 5.59 -7.57
CA ARG A 130 25.23 5.87 -7.95
C ARG A 130 26.24 5.61 -6.85
N ARG A 131 25.86 5.79 -5.59
CA ARG A 131 26.75 5.51 -4.46
C ARG A 131 26.91 4.01 -4.25
N LEU A 132 25.83 3.24 -4.37
CA LEU A 132 25.84 1.78 -4.22
C LEU A 132 26.53 1.09 -5.41
N GLU A 133 26.34 1.58 -6.63
CA GLU A 133 27.06 1.14 -7.83
C GLU A 133 28.58 1.30 -7.66
N ARG A 134 29.04 2.43 -7.12
CA ARG A 134 30.48 2.65 -6.82
C ARG A 134 31.03 1.72 -5.74
N MET A 135 30.15 1.13 -4.94
CA MET A 135 30.50 0.14 -3.92
C MET A 135 30.38 -1.29 -4.46
N ASN A 136 30.10 -1.46 -5.77
CA ASN A 136 29.84 -2.75 -6.44
C ASN A 136 28.69 -3.54 -5.82
N ASP A 137 27.70 -2.87 -5.24
CA ASP A 137 26.53 -3.51 -4.62
C ASP A 137 25.26 -3.26 -5.45
N ALA A 138 25.17 -3.95 -6.58
CA ALA A 138 24.05 -3.85 -7.51
C ALA A 138 22.72 -4.31 -6.86
N ALA A 139 22.76 -5.36 -6.03
CA ALA A 139 21.58 -5.87 -5.36
C ALA A 139 20.98 -4.83 -4.38
N LEU A 140 21.80 -4.07 -3.64
CA LEU A 140 21.31 -2.96 -2.83
C LEU A 140 20.81 -1.79 -3.70
N ALA A 141 21.46 -1.51 -4.83
CA ALA A 141 21.03 -0.46 -5.75
C ALA A 141 19.61 -0.73 -6.27
N ASP A 142 19.33 -1.97 -6.68
CA ASP A 142 18.00 -2.43 -7.11
C ASP A 142 16.98 -2.33 -5.99
N ARG A 143 17.34 -2.75 -4.77
CA ARG A 143 16.46 -2.58 -3.59
C ARG A 143 16.10 -1.12 -3.34
N VAL A 144 17.07 -0.21 -3.44
CA VAL A 144 16.80 1.24 -3.29
C VAL A 144 15.92 1.77 -4.43
N MET A 145 16.11 1.29 -5.66
CA MET A 145 15.26 1.66 -6.79
C MET A 145 13.80 1.23 -6.58
N ASN A 146 13.57 0.01 -6.08
CA ASN A 146 12.22 -0.47 -5.76
C ASN A 146 11.54 0.43 -4.72
N VAL A 147 12.26 0.81 -3.65
CA VAL A 147 11.75 1.77 -2.67
C VAL A 147 11.42 3.11 -3.34
N CYS A 148 12.30 3.60 -4.21
CA CYS A 148 12.07 4.85 -4.93
C CYS A 148 10.81 4.85 -5.79
N GLU A 149 10.55 3.75 -6.48
CA GLU A 149 9.35 3.57 -7.29
C GLU A 149 8.11 3.48 -6.43
N GLU A 150 8.13 2.67 -5.36
CA GLU A 150 7.04 2.55 -4.40
C GLU A 150 6.67 3.91 -3.81
N GLN A 151 7.66 4.67 -3.33
CA GLN A 151 7.43 5.97 -2.72
C GLN A 151 6.96 7.02 -3.73
N THR A 152 7.37 6.92 -5.00
CA THR A 152 6.83 7.75 -6.09
C THR A 152 5.36 7.39 -6.37
N GLY A 153 5.04 6.10 -6.39
CA GLY A 153 3.67 5.58 -6.49
C GLY A 153 2.78 6.15 -5.38
N ARG A 154 3.21 6.03 -4.11
CA ARG A 154 2.48 6.60 -2.95
C ARG A 154 2.15 8.08 -3.10
N VAL A 155 3.08 8.88 -3.65
CA VAL A 155 2.86 10.31 -3.90
C VAL A 155 1.83 10.53 -5.02
N ASN A 156 1.89 9.75 -6.09
CA ASN A 156 0.93 9.83 -7.19
C ASN A 156 -0.47 9.40 -6.73
N ASP A 157 -0.59 8.31 -5.97
CA ASP A 157 -1.88 7.88 -5.45
C ASP A 157 -2.49 8.92 -4.51
N ALA A 158 -1.65 9.56 -3.67
CA ALA A 158 -2.10 10.63 -2.80
C ALA A 158 -2.56 11.87 -3.58
N ARG A 159 -1.89 12.19 -4.69
CA ARG A 159 -2.30 13.25 -5.62
C ARG A 159 -3.67 12.91 -6.23
N ASP A 160 -3.84 11.71 -6.75
CA ASP A 160 -5.06 11.30 -7.44
C ASP A 160 -6.25 11.24 -6.47
N ARG A 161 -6.06 10.67 -5.27
CA ARG A 161 -7.06 10.73 -4.18
C ARG A 161 -7.44 12.18 -3.83
N ALA A 162 -6.46 13.07 -3.73
CA ALA A 162 -6.71 14.48 -3.44
C ALA A 162 -7.51 15.17 -4.54
N LEU A 163 -7.20 14.90 -5.81
CA LEU A 163 -7.91 15.46 -6.96
C LEU A 163 -9.35 14.94 -7.06
N THR A 164 -9.55 13.64 -6.83
CA THR A 164 -10.88 13.04 -6.77
C THR A 164 -11.72 13.66 -5.65
N ALA A 165 -11.19 13.76 -4.43
CA ALA A 165 -11.92 14.36 -3.31
C ALA A 165 -12.29 15.85 -3.56
N ILE A 166 -11.43 16.62 -4.25
CA ILE A 166 -11.75 18.00 -4.65
C ILE A 166 -12.87 18.03 -5.71
N ARG A 167 -12.89 17.06 -6.64
CA ARG A 167 -13.93 16.94 -7.65
C ARG A 167 -15.27 16.55 -7.03
N ASP A 168 -15.26 15.60 -6.12
CA ASP A 168 -16.47 15.09 -5.47
C ASP A 168 -17.14 16.16 -4.61
N ALA A 169 -16.35 17.05 -3.99
CA ALA A 169 -16.88 18.21 -3.27
C ALA A 169 -17.68 19.21 -4.15
N LEU A 170 -17.53 19.14 -5.48
CA LEU A 170 -18.33 19.93 -6.44
C LEU A 170 -19.61 19.21 -6.91
N ALA A 171 -19.75 17.91 -6.64
CA ALA A 171 -20.91 17.11 -7.06
C ALA A 171 -22.26 17.42 -6.36
N PRO A 172 -22.36 18.09 -5.18
CA PRO A 172 -23.67 18.35 -4.57
C PRO A 172 -24.59 19.26 -5.41
N VAL A 173 -24.06 19.92 -6.44
CA VAL A 173 -24.77 20.95 -7.23
C VAL A 173 -25.84 20.36 -8.16
N SER A 174 -25.75 19.08 -8.52
CA SER A 174 -26.56 18.50 -9.60
C SER A 174 -27.97 18.06 -9.22
N ILE A 175 -28.33 18.00 -7.92
CA ILE A 175 -29.65 17.47 -7.51
C ILE A 175 -30.64 18.60 -7.19
N GLU A 176 -30.21 19.72 -6.62
CA GLU A 176 -31.12 20.83 -6.26
C GLU A 176 -31.47 21.76 -7.44
N SER A 177 -30.65 21.77 -8.50
CA SER A 177 -30.89 22.58 -9.70
C SER A 177 -31.87 21.95 -10.70
N ALA A 178 -32.29 20.70 -10.48
CA ALA A 178 -33.26 19.99 -11.31
C ALA A 178 -34.69 19.96 -10.73
N VAL A 179 -34.91 20.59 -9.57
CA VAL A 179 -36.20 20.58 -8.84
C VAL A 179 -36.82 21.99 -8.72
N ARG A 180 -36.26 23.00 -9.39
CA ARG A 180 -36.84 24.36 -9.52
C ARG A 180 -37.09 24.70 -10.97
#